data_AF-A0A949PIB1-F1
#
_entry.id   AF-A0A949PIB1-F1
#
_cell.length_a   1.000
_cell.length_b   1.000
_cell.length_c   1.000
_cell.angle_alpha   90.00
_cell.angle_beta   90.00
_cell.angle_gamma   90.00
#
_symmetry.space_group_name_H-M   'P 1'
#
loop_
_entity.id
_entity.type
_entity.pdbx_description
1 polymer ?
#
loop_
_entity_poly.entity_id
_entity_poly.type
_entity_poly.pdbx_seq_one_letter_code
_entity_poly.pdbx_strand_id
1 'polypeptide(L)'
;RVRRQRQMCIRDSAKTMRDYAGLDTKRVIIDDLDAYNEAKAYCAATMPAMLERIHLHNGPGALFDMYDIDGEIESALETRVELPSGGWIIIENTEALTAVDVNSGRFTASTGLEETSVKTNLEAAHMLVKQLRLRGTGGLIVIDFIHMNEPENNQKIVNALNEGFESDRVPTQISGMSEFGLIEMTRKRVREPLDKLLTEVANPGTPVRIKTRGTVANELMRAVEKEACAGRPLVVRASPDVEHWFRARNAFLLERIRERLPVRVVLEADPSLTRERFTIGYLK
;
A
#
# COMPACT_ATOMS: atom_id res chain seq x y z
N ARG A 1 -7.98 -4.90 -29.20
CA ARG A 1 -7.93 -5.28 -27.76
C ARG A 1 -6.66 -4.78 -27.09
N VAL A 2 -5.47 -5.03 -27.66
CA VAL A 2 -4.17 -4.43 -27.25
C VAL A 2 -4.22 -2.90 -27.14
N ARG A 3 -4.87 -2.21 -28.09
CA ARG A 3 -5.10 -0.75 -28.01
C ARG A 3 -5.86 -0.30 -26.75
N ARG A 4 -6.84 -1.07 -26.25
CA ARG A 4 -7.61 -0.72 -25.04
C ARG A 4 -6.79 -0.94 -23.75
N GLN A 5 -5.93 -1.97 -23.71
CA GLN A 5 -5.03 -2.21 -22.59
C GLN A 5 -3.90 -1.18 -22.55
N ARG A 6 -3.31 -0.83 -23.70
CA ARG A 6 -2.43 0.34 -23.82
C ARG A 6 -3.17 1.61 -23.36
N GLN A 7 -4.43 1.80 -23.74
CA GLN A 7 -5.24 2.94 -23.27
C GLN A 7 -5.54 2.95 -21.76
N MET A 8 -5.51 1.79 -21.10
CA MET A 8 -5.70 1.65 -19.66
C MET A 8 -4.41 2.00 -18.92
N CYS A 9 -3.26 1.48 -19.36
CA CYS A 9 -1.94 1.93 -18.90
C CYS A 9 -1.75 3.44 -19.16
N ILE A 10 -2.19 3.95 -20.33
CA ILE A 10 -2.19 5.36 -20.73
C ILE A 10 -3.04 6.26 -19.80
N ARG A 11 -4.05 5.67 -19.14
CA ARG A 11 -4.84 6.40 -18.15
C ARG A 11 -4.20 6.38 -16.78
N ASP A 12 -3.48 5.31 -16.45
CA ASP A 12 -2.93 5.11 -15.12
C ASP A 12 -1.67 5.95 -14.88
N SER A 13 -0.74 6.05 -15.83
CA SER A 13 0.47 6.87 -15.61
C SER A 13 0.14 8.37 -15.59
N ALA A 14 -0.63 8.86 -16.57
CA ALA A 14 -1.08 10.26 -16.59
C ALA A 14 -1.92 10.66 -15.36
N LYS A 15 -2.82 9.78 -14.90
CA LYS A 15 -3.59 10.01 -13.66
C LYS A 15 -2.67 10.00 -12.45
N THR A 16 -1.76 9.05 -12.35
CA THR A 16 -0.81 8.95 -11.22
C THR A 16 0.08 10.20 -11.14
N MET A 17 0.60 10.68 -12.28
CA MET A 17 1.38 11.91 -12.32
C MET A 17 0.56 13.12 -11.85
N ARG A 18 -0.67 13.29 -12.34
CA ARG A 18 -1.55 14.37 -11.90
C ARG A 18 -1.86 14.31 -10.40
N ASP A 19 -2.18 13.10 -9.92
CA ASP A 19 -2.75 12.88 -8.59
C ASP A 19 -1.67 12.77 -7.50
N TYR A 20 -0.41 12.48 -7.84
CA TYR A 20 0.68 12.28 -6.88
C TYR A 20 1.97 13.05 -7.16
N ALA A 21 2.26 13.42 -8.41
CA ALA A 21 3.42 14.27 -8.68
C ALA A 21 3.12 15.71 -8.26
N GLY A 22 4.11 16.39 -7.69
CA GLY A 22 4.01 17.75 -7.15
C GLY A 22 5.38 18.40 -7.01
N LEU A 23 5.40 19.67 -6.59
CA LEU A 23 6.65 20.42 -6.40
C LEU A 23 7.56 19.82 -5.32
N ASP A 24 6.97 19.14 -4.34
CA ASP A 24 7.62 18.39 -3.28
C ASP A 24 8.17 17.02 -3.74
N THR A 25 7.71 16.52 -4.88
CA THR A 25 8.18 15.24 -5.43
C THR A 25 9.61 15.36 -5.90
N LYS A 26 10.55 14.75 -5.18
CA LYS A 26 11.98 14.80 -5.50
C LYS A 26 12.32 14.05 -6.79
N ARG A 27 11.80 12.83 -6.94
CA ARG A 27 12.04 11.94 -8.09
C ARG A 27 10.85 11.03 -8.31
N VAL A 28 10.59 10.70 -9.57
CA VAL A 28 9.66 9.65 -10.01
C VAL A 28 10.48 8.60 -10.74
N ILE A 29 10.44 7.37 -10.24
CA ILE A 29 11.22 6.25 -10.79
C ILE A 29 10.24 5.25 -11.39
N ILE A 30 10.48 4.86 -12.64
CA ILE A 30 9.61 3.97 -13.41
C ILE A 30 10.48 2.85 -13.99
N ASP A 31 10.05 1.59 -13.88
CA ASP A 31 10.79 0.39 -14.32
C ASP A 31 10.20 -0.27 -15.59
N ASP A 32 9.29 0.45 -16.26
CA ASP A 32 8.70 0.09 -17.55
C ASP A 32 8.89 1.23 -18.55
N LEU A 33 9.51 0.91 -19.68
CA LEU A 33 9.86 1.90 -20.71
C LEU A 33 8.63 2.56 -21.34
N ASP A 34 7.55 1.82 -21.55
CA ASP A 34 6.32 2.36 -22.13
C ASP A 34 5.68 3.35 -21.15
N ALA A 35 5.56 2.98 -19.87
CA ALA A 35 5.04 3.86 -18.82
C ALA A 35 5.93 5.10 -18.61
N TYR A 36 7.26 4.96 -18.71
CA TYR A 36 8.20 6.09 -18.62
C TYR A 36 7.98 7.12 -19.74
N ASN A 37 7.91 6.64 -20.98
CA ASN A 37 7.68 7.50 -22.15
C ASN A 37 6.33 8.21 -22.06
N GLU A 38 5.31 7.49 -21.57
CA GLU A 38 3.98 8.05 -21.34
C GLU A 38 3.97 9.13 -20.25
N ALA A 39 4.58 8.86 -19.10
CA ALA A 39 4.68 9.82 -18.01
C ALA A 39 5.43 11.10 -18.44
N LYS A 40 6.50 10.95 -19.24
CA LYS A 40 7.22 12.08 -19.84
C LYS A 40 6.34 12.86 -20.81
N ALA A 41 5.63 12.19 -21.71
CA ALA A 41 4.75 12.85 -22.67
C ALA A 41 3.64 13.64 -21.96
N TYR A 42 3.05 13.08 -20.90
CA TYR A 42 2.08 13.78 -20.06
C TYR A 42 2.70 15.02 -19.40
N CYS A 43 3.82 14.87 -18.71
CA CYS A 43 4.45 15.98 -17.99
C CYS A 43 4.94 17.08 -18.93
N ALA A 44 5.38 16.75 -20.15
CA ALA A 44 5.75 17.75 -21.14
C ALA A 44 4.57 18.67 -21.51
N ALA A 45 3.35 18.12 -21.51
CA ALA A 45 2.14 18.88 -21.84
C ALA A 45 1.54 19.62 -20.64
N THR A 46 1.63 19.05 -19.43
CA THR A 46 0.84 19.53 -18.27
C THR A 46 1.69 20.02 -17.09
N MET A 47 2.89 19.49 -16.90
CA MET A 47 3.75 19.74 -15.73
C MET A 47 5.24 19.78 -16.13
N PRO A 48 5.70 20.75 -16.95
CA PRO A 48 7.06 20.72 -17.51
C PRO A 48 8.17 20.67 -16.45
N ALA A 49 7.96 21.29 -15.30
CA ALA A 49 8.90 21.30 -14.17
C ALA A 49 9.17 19.90 -13.58
N MET A 50 8.31 18.91 -13.83
CA MET A 50 8.51 17.53 -13.37
C MET A 50 9.38 16.70 -14.31
N LEU A 51 9.60 17.13 -15.56
CA LEU A 51 10.26 16.33 -16.60
C LEU A 51 11.65 15.81 -16.20
N GLU A 52 12.45 16.68 -15.59
CA GLU A 52 13.82 16.33 -15.15
C GLU A 52 13.85 15.37 -13.97
N ARG A 53 12.73 15.22 -13.26
CA ARG A 53 12.58 14.36 -12.09
C ARG A 53 12.07 12.97 -12.44
N ILE A 54 11.75 12.70 -13.71
CA ILE A 54 11.28 11.39 -14.19
C ILE A 54 12.47 10.57 -14.67
N HIS A 55 12.73 9.45 -13.99
CA HIS A 55 13.86 8.56 -14.26
C HIS A 55 13.37 7.16 -14.60
N LEU A 56 13.96 6.58 -15.64
CA LEU A 56 13.78 5.18 -15.99
C LEU A 56 14.77 4.34 -15.18
N HIS A 57 14.28 3.38 -14.42
CA HIS A 57 15.08 2.37 -13.73
C HIS A 57 15.39 1.22 -14.69
N ASN A 58 16.65 1.11 -15.07
CA ASN A 58 17.21 -0.01 -15.84
C ASN A 58 18.34 -0.72 -15.07
N GLY A 59 18.50 -0.41 -13.78
CA GLY A 59 19.53 -1.00 -12.94
C GLY A 59 19.19 -2.43 -12.52
N PRO A 60 20.16 -3.18 -11.96
CA PRO A 60 19.89 -4.50 -11.40
C PRO A 60 18.93 -4.39 -10.20
N GLY A 61 18.08 -5.41 -10.02
CA GLY A 61 17.12 -5.49 -8.92
C GLY A 61 15.75 -4.85 -9.21
N ALA A 62 14.70 -5.43 -8.63
CA ALA A 62 13.33 -4.95 -8.76
C ALA A 62 13.14 -3.63 -7.98
N LEU A 63 12.37 -2.69 -8.54
CA LEU A 63 12.15 -1.37 -7.94
C LEU A 63 11.50 -1.48 -6.56
N PHE A 64 10.54 -2.40 -6.38
CA PHE A 64 9.83 -2.59 -5.12
C PHE A 64 10.74 -3.11 -4.01
N ASP A 65 11.66 -4.02 -4.34
CA ASP A 65 12.65 -4.57 -3.39
C ASP A 65 13.60 -3.48 -2.88
N MET A 66 14.07 -2.59 -3.77
CA MET A 66 15.02 -1.52 -3.38
C MET A 66 14.44 -0.54 -2.34
N TYR A 67 13.11 -0.42 -2.29
CA TYR A 67 12.40 0.51 -1.40
C TYR A 67 11.50 -0.20 -0.38
N ASP A 68 11.60 -1.53 -0.27
CA ASP A 68 10.78 -2.38 0.61
C ASP A 68 9.27 -2.11 0.49
N ILE A 69 8.79 -1.90 -0.74
CA ILE A 69 7.39 -1.55 -1.00
C ILE A 69 6.45 -2.71 -0.69
N ASP A 70 6.88 -3.95 -0.96
CA ASP A 70 6.09 -5.14 -0.64
C ASP A 70 5.90 -5.28 0.89
N GLY A 71 6.95 -5.04 1.68
CA GLY A 71 6.86 -5.02 3.14
C GLY A 71 5.90 -3.94 3.68
N GLU A 72 5.95 -2.73 3.11
CA GLU A 72 5.01 -1.65 3.47
C GLU A 72 3.56 -1.97 3.04
N ILE A 73 3.35 -2.66 1.91
CA ILE A 73 2.02 -3.12 1.50
C ILE A 73 1.48 -4.17 2.47
N GLU A 74 2.30 -5.16 2.85
CA GLU A 74 1.89 -6.19 3.81
C GLU A 74 1.56 -5.58 5.17
N SER A 75 2.40 -4.69 5.68
CA SER A 75 2.13 -3.95 6.92
C SER A 75 0.86 -3.11 6.83
N ALA A 76 0.57 -2.49 5.67
CA ALA A 76 -0.65 -1.73 5.46
C ALA A 76 -1.93 -2.60 5.37
N LEU A 77 -1.79 -3.91 5.15
CA LEU A 77 -2.91 -4.86 5.18
C LEU A 77 -3.18 -5.41 6.60
N GLU A 78 -2.20 -5.32 7.50
CA GLU A 78 -2.36 -5.75 8.89
C GLU A 78 -3.25 -4.79 9.68
N THR A 79 -4.07 -5.32 10.59
CA THR A 79 -4.91 -4.52 11.49
C THR A 79 -4.08 -3.72 12.50
N ARG A 80 -2.94 -4.28 12.94
CA ARG A 80 -2.05 -3.70 13.95
C ARG A 80 -0.86 -3.01 13.27
N VAL A 81 -0.48 -1.83 13.77
CA VAL A 81 0.68 -1.08 13.28
C VAL A 81 1.54 -0.67 14.47
N GLU A 82 2.78 -1.14 14.50
CA GLU A 82 3.73 -0.80 15.56
C GLU A 82 4.16 0.68 15.50
N LEU A 83 4.38 1.27 16.68
CA LEU A 83 4.92 2.61 16.86
C LEU A 83 6.42 2.55 17.18
N PRO A 84 7.21 3.57 16.81
CA PRO A 84 8.66 3.59 17.05
C PRO A 84 9.08 3.34 18.50
N SER A 85 8.32 3.86 19.47
CA SER A 85 8.61 3.68 20.89
C SER A 85 8.14 2.33 21.46
N GLY A 86 7.56 1.42 20.66
CA GLY A 86 7.12 0.09 21.10
C GLY A 86 5.66 -0.01 21.58
N GLY A 87 4.88 1.07 21.38
CA GLY A 87 3.42 1.00 21.37
C GLY A 87 2.89 0.51 20.02
N TRP A 88 1.56 0.49 19.83
CA TRP A 88 0.94 0.16 18.55
C TRP A 88 -0.42 0.84 18.42
N ILE A 89 -0.89 0.99 17.18
CA ILE A 89 -2.27 1.35 16.87
C ILE A 89 -2.99 0.16 16.23
N ILE A 90 -4.28 0.02 16.53
CA ILE A 90 -5.19 -0.94 15.91
C ILE A 90 -6.12 -0.15 14.99
N ILE A 91 -6.25 -0.53 13.72
CA ILE A 91 -7.15 0.11 12.75
C ILE A 91 -8.14 -0.93 12.23
N GLU A 92 -9.39 -0.82 12.67
CA GLU A 92 -10.45 -1.77 12.32
C GLU A 92 -11.56 -1.12 11.50
N ASN A 93 -11.84 -1.70 10.34
CA ASN A 93 -12.92 -1.25 9.47
C ASN A 93 -14.21 -2.00 9.82
N THR A 94 -15.21 -1.27 10.29
CA THR A 94 -16.58 -1.79 10.47
C THR A 94 -17.44 -1.48 9.24
N GLU A 95 -18.74 -1.82 9.30
CA GLU A 95 -19.69 -1.47 8.25
C GLU A 95 -19.88 0.05 8.11
N ALA A 96 -19.98 0.77 9.23
CA ALA A 96 -20.34 2.19 9.25
C ALA A 96 -19.11 3.10 9.36
N LEU A 97 -18.11 2.72 10.15
CA LEU A 97 -16.97 3.57 10.51
C LEU A 97 -15.67 2.77 10.62
N THR A 98 -14.54 3.48 10.65
CA THR A 98 -13.25 2.91 11.03
C THR A 98 -12.94 3.27 12.47
N ALA A 99 -12.70 2.28 13.32
CA ALA A 99 -12.29 2.46 14.70
C ALA A 99 -10.75 2.38 14.79
N VAL A 100 -10.16 3.27 15.58
CA VAL A 100 -8.72 3.29 15.84
C VAL A 100 -8.49 3.30 17.34
N ASP A 101 -7.63 2.42 17.83
CA ASP A 101 -7.27 2.30 19.24
C ASP A 101 -5.74 2.44 19.41
N VAL A 102 -5.29 3.17 20.44
CA VAL A 102 -3.88 3.50 20.68
C VAL A 102 -3.37 2.85 21.96
N ASN A 103 -2.27 2.10 21.86
CA ASN A 103 -1.66 1.40 22.98
C ASN A 103 -0.20 1.82 23.16
N SER A 104 0.21 2.10 24.40
CA SER A 104 1.61 2.40 24.75
C SER A 104 2.49 1.15 24.86
N GLY A 105 1.88 -0.04 24.93
CA GLY A 105 2.61 -1.29 25.06
C GLY A 105 3.44 -1.36 26.34
N ARG A 106 4.71 -1.78 26.23
CA ARG A 106 5.66 -1.80 27.36
C ARG A 106 6.44 -0.51 27.52
N PHE A 107 6.14 0.51 26.71
CA PHE A 107 6.85 1.78 26.78
C PHE A 107 6.41 2.55 28.01
N THR A 108 7.34 2.77 28.94
CA THR A 108 7.19 3.71 30.04
C THR A 108 8.37 4.68 29.98
N ALA A 109 8.10 5.96 29.76
CA ALA A 109 9.14 6.98 29.84
C ALA A 109 9.60 7.07 31.30
N SER A 110 10.89 7.33 31.51
CA SER A 110 11.48 7.53 32.84
C SER A 110 10.88 8.73 33.60
N THR A 111 10.13 9.58 32.91
CA THR A 111 9.65 10.88 33.36
C THR A 111 8.18 10.88 33.83
N GLY A 112 7.46 9.76 33.70
CA GLY A 112 6.10 9.60 34.26
C GLY A 112 5.05 9.13 33.24
N LEU A 113 3.86 8.80 33.75
CA LEU A 113 2.75 8.24 32.95
C LEU A 113 2.17 9.24 31.96
N GLU A 114 1.93 10.49 32.37
CA GLU A 114 1.34 11.54 31.52
C GLU A 114 2.20 11.81 30.27
N GLU A 115 3.51 12.04 30.45
CA GLU A 115 4.41 12.31 29.33
C GLU A 115 4.53 11.10 28.38
N THR A 116 4.48 9.89 28.93
CA THR A 116 4.43 8.65 28.14
C THR A 116 3.19 8.62 27.25
N SER A 117 2.01 8.96 27.80
CA SER A 117 0.75 9.02 27.05
C SER A 117 0.81 10.07 25.94
N VAL A 118 1.28 11.29 26.24
CA VAL A 118 1.42 12.37 25.24
C VAL A 118 2.33 11.94 24.11
N LYS A 119 3.51 11.40 24.43
CA LYS A 119 4.48 10.96 23.42
C LYS A 119 3.91 9.85 22.54
N THR A 120 3.25 8.85 23.15
CA THR A 120 2.63 7.74 22.42
C THR A 120 1.52 8.25 21.51
N ASN A 121 0.65 9.13 21.99
CA ASN A 121 -0.45 9.69 21.22
C ASN A 121 0.05 10.55 20.04
N LEU A 122 1.14 11.30 20.20
CA LEU A 122 1.75 12.05 19.09
C LEU A 122 2.35 11.12 18.03
N GLU A 123 3.07 10.07 18.44
CA GLU A 123 3.56 9.04 17.53
C GLU A 123 2.41 8.34 16.79
N ALA A 124 1.33 8.02 17.52
CA ALA A 124 0.13 7.43 16.97
C ALA A 124 -0.56 8.34 15.95
N ALA A 125 -0.69 9.65 16.25
CA ALA A 125 -1.27 10.62 15.32
C ALA A 125 -0.50 10.68 14.00
N HIS A 126 0.84 10.77 14.05
CA HIS A 126 1.67 10.78 12.85
C HIS A 126 1.58 9.46 12.06
N MET A 127 1.60 8.32 12.77
CA MET A 127 1.48 7.00 12.12
C MET A 127 0.10 6.83 11.48
N LEU A 128 -0.96 7.26 12.16
CA LEU A 128 -2.33 7.17 11.67
C LEU A 128 -2.50 7.96 10.37
N VAL A 129 -1.97 9.18 10.28
CA VAL A 129 -1.98 9.97 9.04
C VAL A 129 -1.32 9.19 7.90
N LYS A 130 -0.13 8.62 8.13
CA LYS A 130 0.58 7.78 7.13
C LYS A 130 -0.30 6.59 6.70
N GLN A 131 -0.86 5.86 7.66
CA GLN A 131 -1.63 4.64 7.41
C GLN A 131 -2.96 4.92 6.69
N LEU A 132 -3.71 5.95 7.09
CA LEU A 132 -4.98 6.30 6.43
C LEU A 132 -4.76 6.70 4.96
N ARG A 133 -3.65 7.38 4.65
CA ARG A 133 -3.25 7.72 3.27
C ARG A 133 -2.86 6.48 2.47
N LEU A 134 -1.98 5.63 3.02
CA LEU A 134 -1.51 4.40 2.37
C LEU A 134 -2.66 3.43 2.09
N ARG A 135 -3.49 3.16 3.11
CA ARG A 135 -4.65 2.28 3.03
C ARG A 135 -5.78 2.87 2.19
N GLY A 136 -5.77 4.18 1.94
CA GLY A 136 -6.88 4.86 1.28
C GLY A 136 -8.16 4.87 2.11
N THR A 137 -8.04 4.82 3.44
CA THR A 137 -9.17 4.82 4.37
C THR A 137 -9.92 6.14 4.28
N GLY A 138 -11.25 6.06 4.25
CA GLY A 138 -12.14 7.21 4.23
C GLY A 138 -13.51 6.84 4.79
N GLY A 139 -14.40 7.83 4.89
CA GLY A 139 -15.62 7.76 5.67
C GLY A 139 -15.42 8.37 7.06
N LEU A 140 -16.28 7.96 8.00
CA LEU A 140 -16.16 8.31 9.41
C LEU A 140 -15.08 7.45 10.06
N ILE A 141 -14.19 8.10 10.80
CA ILE A 141 -13.10 7.48 11.55
C ILE A 141 -13.19 8.00 12.98
N VAL A 142 -13.15 7.09 13.95
CA VAL A 142 -13.19 7.40 15.38
C VAL A 142 -11.91 6.88 16.00
N ILE A 143 -11.21 7.75 16.75
CA ILE A 143 -9.90 7.48 17.30
C ILE A 143 -9.96 7.57 18.83
N ASP A 144 -9.62 6.47 19.49
CA ASP A 144 -9.49 6.34 20.93
C ASP A 144 -8.01 6.50 21.32
N PHE A 145 -7.64 7.70 21.76
CA PHE A 145 -6.30 7.99 22.24
C PHE A 145 -6.18 7.64 23.72
N ILE A 146 -4.95 7.37 24.18
CA ILE A 146 -4.70 7.14 25.61
C ILE A 146 -5.12 8.39 26.39
N HIS A 147 -5.92 8.20 27.44
CA HIS A 147 -6.42 9.31 28.26
C HIS A 147 -5.26 10.15 28.84
N MET A 148 -5.42 11.47 28.80
CA MET A 148 -4.48 12.47 29.30
C MET A 148 -5.22 13.44 30.21
N ASN A 149 -4.58 13.87 31.29
CA ASN A 149 -5.24 14.70 32.30
C ASN A 149 -5.28 16.19 31.91
N GLU A 150 -4.28 16.65 31.15
CA GLU A 150 -4.15 18.06 30.79
C GLU A 150 -4.84 18.37 29.45
N PRO A 151 -5.80 19.31 29.41
CA PRO A 151 -6.48 19.70 28.16
C PRO A 151 -5.52 20.23 27.08
N GLU A 152 -4.41 20.85 27.48
CA GLU A 152 -3.38 21.33 26.55
C GLU A 152 -2.74 20.18 25.76
N ASN A 153 -2.62 19.00 26.38
CA ASN A 153 -2.08 17.81 25.71
C ASN A 153 -3.05 17.29 24.66
N ASN A 154 -4.36 17.31 24.93
CA ASN A 154 -5.39 16.96 23.94
C ASN A 154 -5.31 17.87 22.71
N GLN A 155 -5.10 19.18 22.91
CA GLN A 155 -4.96 20.13 21.81
C GLN A 155 -3.71 19.85 20.97
N LYS A 156 -2.60 19.42 21.58
CA LYS A 156 -1.39 19.02 20.83
C LYS A 156 -1.67 17.86 19.86
N ILE A 157 -2.45 16.87 20.27
CA ILE A 157 -2.81 15.72 19.42
C ILE A 157 -3.70 16.16 18.25
N VAL A 158 -4.73 16.97 18.53
CA VAL A 158 -5.60 17.53 17.48
C VAL A 158 -4.80 18.35 16.47
N ASN A 159 -3.86 19.17 16.94
CA ASN A 159 -2.98 19.95 16.07
C ASN A 159 -2.09 19.05 15.21
N ALA A 160 -1.46 18.03 15.80
CA ALA A 160 -0.62 17.08 15.06
C ALA A 160 -1.40 16.33 13.96
N LEU A 161 -2.66 15.97 14.21
CA LEU A 161 -3.54 15.39 13.19
C LEU A 161 -3.84 16.41 12.08
N ASN A 162 -4.21 17.65 12.42
CA ASN A 162 -4.48 18.69 11.42
C ASN A 162 -3.25 18.95 10.54
N GLU A 163 -2.09 19.19 11.15
CA GLU A 163 -0.80 19.40 10.46
C GLU A 163 -0.45 18.22 9.55
N GLY A 164 -0.63 16.98 10.03
CA GLY A 164 -0.38 15.79 9.22
C GLY A 164 -1.26 15.69 7.97
N PHE A 165 -2.52 16.13 8.07
CA PHE A 165 -3.48 16.13 6.98
C PHE A 165 -3.45 17.38 6.09
N GLU A 166 -2.71 18.45 6.43
CA GLU A 166 -2.57 19.62 5.57
C GLU A 166 -2.00 19.28 4.18
N SER A 167 -1.09 18.31 4.12
CA SER A 167 -0.50 17.82 2.87
C SER A 167 -1.36 16.77 2.14
N ASP A 168 -2.45 16.32 2.76
CA ASP A 168 -3.35 15.35 2.14
C ASP A 168 -4.26 16.03 1.12
N ARG A 169 -4.25 15.53 -0.12
CA ARG A 169 -5.09 16.04 -1.20
C ARG A 169 -6.56 15.67 -1.01
N VAL A 170 -6.85 14.70 -0.13
CA VAL A 170 -8.20 14.26 0.18
C VAL A 170 -8.81 15.16 1.25
N PRO A 171 -9.98 15.78 1.00
CA PRO A 171 -10.66 16.60 2.01
C PRO A 171 -10.90 15.81 3.30
N THR A 172 -10.41 16.39 4.39
CA THR A 172 -10.44 15.82 5.74
C THR A 172 -10.99 16.86 6.71
N GLN A 173 -11.85 16.44 7.63
CA GLN A 173 -12.34 17.26 8.74
C GLN A 173 -12.08 16.50 10.04
N ILE A 174 -11.51 17.17 11.03
CA ILE A 174 -11.16 16.59 12.33
C ILE A 174 -11.89 17.40 13.41
N SER A 175 -12.60 16.72 14.30
CA SER A 175 -13.23 17.34 15.46
C SER A 175 -12.19 17.68 16.54
N GLY A 176 -12.58 18.48 17.52
CA GLY A 176 -11.89 18.47 18.81
C GLY A 176 -12.04 17.13 19.52
N MET A 177 -11.33 16.96 20.63
CA MET A 177 -11.55 15.81 21.51
C MET A 177 -12.93 15.93 22.17
N SER A 178 -13.70 14.84 22.12
CA SER A 178 -15.03 14.75 22.74
C SER A 178 -14.94 14.62 24.26
N GLU A 179 -16.09 14.75 24.93
CA GLU A 179 -16.19 14.52 26.39
C GLU A 179 -15.80 13.11 26.81
N PHE A 180 -15.85 12.13 25.88
CA PHE A 180 -15.45 10.74 26.11
C PHE A 180 -13.99 10.47 25.76
N GLY A 181 -13.20 11.48 25.39
CA GLY A 181 -11.79 11.32 25.02
C GLY A 181 -11.55 10.86 23.58
N LEU A 182 -12.62 10.72 22.78
CA LEU A 182 -12.54 10.30 21.38
C LEU A 182 -12.32 11.49 20.44
N ILE A 183 -11.57 11.28 19.37
CA ILE A 183 -11.50 12.21 18.23
C ILE A 183 -12.26 11.61 17.05
N GLU A 184 -13.19 12.38 16.50
CA GLU A 184 -13.95 12.02 15.31
C GLU A 184 -13.38 12.76 14.10
N MET A 185 -13.25 12.05 12.98
CA MET A 185 -12.85 12.69 11.74
C MET A 185 -13.59 12.09 10.55
N THR A 186 -13.77 12.91 9.51
CA THR A 186 -14.25 12.44 8.22
C THR A 186 -13.17 12.67 7.18
N ARG A 187 -12.96 11.66 6.33
CA ARG A 187 -12.04 11.76 5.17
C ARG A 187 -12.77 11.28 3.93
N LYS A 188 -12.82 12.10 2.87
CA LYS A 188 -13.60 11.77 1.68
C LYS A 188 -13.14 10.46 1.02
N ARG A 189 -14.08 9.57 0.67
CA ARG A 189 -13.76 8.36 -0.11
C ARG A 189 -13.46 8.73 -1.56
N VAL A 190 -12.22 8.55 -2.00
CA VAL A 190 -11.77 8.85 -3.38
C VAL A 190 -11.51 7.59 -4.21
N ARG A 191 -11.25 6.44 -3.55
CA ARG A 191 -11.02 5.13 -4.16
C ARG A 191 -11.45 4.03 -3.18
N GLU A 192 -11.51 2.79 -3.68
CA GLU A 192 -11.61 1.63 -2.79
C GLU A 192 -10.37 1.52 -1.91
N PRO A 193 -10.52 1.18 -0.62
CA PRO A 193 -9.39 1.02 0.28
C PRO A 193 -8.54 -0.19 -0.10
N LEU A 194 -7.28 -0.17 0.32
CA LEU A 194 -6.23 -1.12 -0.07
C LEU A 194 -6.61 -2.56 0.26
N ASP A 195 -7.20 -2.80 1.44
CA ASP A 195 -7.68 -4.11 1.86
C ASP A 195 -8.73 -4.65 0.89
N LYS A 196 -9.70 -3.83 0.46
CA LYS A 196 -10.72 -4.23 -0.51
C LYS A 196 -10.16 -4.46 -1.91
N LEU A 197 -9.13 -3.70 -2.29
CA LEU A 197 -8.49 -3.82 -3.59
C LEU A 197 -7.62 -5.09 -3.68
N LEU A 198 -6.85 -5.39 -2.63
CA LEU A 198 -5.85 -6.44 -2.65
C LEU A 198 -6.32 -7.77 -2.08
N THR A 199 -7.42 -7.79 -1.32
CA THR A 199 -7.97 -9.00 -0.71
C THR A 199 -9.46 -9.16 -1.01
N GLU A 200 -9.95 -10.39 -0.85
CA GLU A 200 -11.36 -10.73 -0.94
C GLU A 200 -11.75 -11.66 0.21
N VAL A 201 -13.05 -11.72 0.53
CA VAL A 201 -13.55 -12.61 1.57
C VAL A 201 -13.32 -14.07 1.14
N ALA A 202 -12.67 -14.84 2.00
CA ALA A 202 -12.28 -16.23 1.71
C ALA A 202 -13.52 -17.12 1.51
N ASN A 203 -14.52 -16.97 2.39
CA ASN A 203 -15.79 -17.69 2.34
C ASN A 203 -16.96 -16.78 2.75
N PRO A 204 -18.11 -16.85 2.07
CA PRO A 204 -19.29 -16.09 2.47
C PRO A 204 -19.64 -16.31 3.96
N GLY A 205 -19.84 -15.21 4.69
CA GLY A 205 -20.19 -15.25 6.12
C GLY A 205 -19.00 -15.34 7.08
N THR A 206 -17.75 -15.29 6.60
CA THR A 206 -16.57 -15.16 7.48
C THR A 206 -15.93 -13.78 7.35
N PRO A 207 -15.30 -13.26 8.42
CA PRO A 207 -14.50 -12.04 8.35
C PRO A 207 -13.12 -12.28 7.72
N VAL A 208 -12.77 -13.53 7.43
CA VAL A 208 -11.44 -13.90 6.92
C VAL A 208 -11.29 -13.43 5.49
N ARG A 209 -10.27 -12.59 5.26
CA ARG A 209 -9.89 -12.09 3.95
C ARG A 209 -8.60 -12.75 3.51
N ILE A 210 -8.50 -13.07 2.23
CA ILE A 210 -7.29 -13.61 1.58
C ILE A 210 -6.97 -12.76 0.36
N LYS A 211 -5.69 -12.67 -0.02
CA LYS A 211 -5.24 -11.96 -1.21
C LYS A 211 -6.04 -12.41 -2.43
N THR A 212 -6.41 -11.46 -3.29
CA THR A 212 -7.05 -11.79 -4.56
C THR A 212 -6.08 -12.56 -5.45
N ARG A 213 -6.61 -13.31 -6.44
CA ARG A 213 -5.76 -14.01 -7.41
C ARG A 213 -4.83 -13.05 -8.16
N GLY A 214 -5.29 -11.83 -8.43
CA GLY A 214 -4.49 -10.79 -9.08
C GLY A 214 -3.34 -10.28 -8.20
N THR A 215 -3.58 -10.12 -6.90
CA THR A 215 -2.55 -9.74 -5.93
C THR A 215 -1.45 -10.79 -5.86
N VAL A 216 -1.82 -12.06 -5.67
CA VAL A 216 -0.85 -13.17 -5.63
C VAL A 216 -0.13 -13.31 -6.98
N ALA A 217 -0.86 -13.17 -8.09
CA ALA A 217 -0.25 -13.19 -9.41
C ALA A 217 0.82 -12.09 -9.55
N ASN A 218 0.56 -10.86 -9.10
CA ASN A 218 1.55 -9.79 -9.18
C ASN A 218 2.77 -10.05 -8.28
N GLU A 219 2.58 -10.61 -7.08
CA GLU A 219 3.68 -11.02 -6.19
C GLU A 219 4.54 -12.12 -6.82
N LEU A 220 3.88 -13.15 -7.39
CA LEU A 220 4.55 -14.22 -8.12
C LEU A 220 5.39 -13.66 -9.27
N MET A 221 4.84 -12.70 -10.03
CA MET A 221 5.53 -12.10 -11.16
C MET A 221 6.78 -11.33 -10.73
N ARG A 222 6.71 -10.56 -9.63
CA ARG A 222 7.89 -9.89 -9.04
C ARG A 222 8.94 -10.91 -8.57
N ALA A 223 8.50 -11.98 -7.90
CA ALA A 223 9.39 -13.04 -7.44
C ALA A 223 10.09 -13.78 -8.60
N VAL A 224 9.38 -13.98 -9.71
CA VAL A 224 9.95 -14.57 -10.93
C VAL A 224 11.01 -13.68 -11.56
N GLU A 225 10.77 -12.36 -11.65
CA GLU A 225 11.75 -11.42 -12.19
C GLU A 225 13.05 -11.43 -11.37
N LYS A 226 12.91 -11.47 -10.05
CA LYS A 226 14.03 -11.58 -9.11
C LYS A 226 14.83 -12.87 -9.31
N GLU A 227 14.15 -14.02 -9.35
CA GLU A 227 14.82 -15.31 -9.47
C GLU A 227 15.44 -15.52 -10.85
N ALA A 228 14.86 -14.92 -11.88
CA ALA A 228 15.36 -14.98 -13.25
C ALA A 228 16.73 -14.32 -13.43
N CYS A 229 17.14 -13.42 -12.53
CA CYS A 229 18.49 -12.87 -12.50
C CYS A 229 19.58 -13.94 -12.36
N ALA A 230 19.25 -15.14 -11.86
CA ALA A 230 20.17 -16.27 -11.79
C ALA A 230 20.50 -16.89 -13.18
N GLY A 231 19.78 -16.49 -14.25
CA GLY A 231 20.05 -16.95 -15.61
C GLY A 231 19.65 -18.40 -15.90
N ARG A 232 18.90 -19.04 -15.00
CA ARG A 232 18.45 -20.43 -15.14
C ARG A 232 16.96 -20.51 -15.50
N PRO A 233 16.55 -21.46 -16.35
CA PRO A 233 15.14 -21.70 -16.62
C PRO A 233 14.36 -22.03 -15.34
N LEU A 234 13.17 -21.43 -15.19
CA LEU A 234 12.36 -21.50 -13.97
C LEU A 234 11.10 -22.34 -14.17
N VAL A 235 10.74 -23.06 -13.11
CA VAL A 235 9.41 -23.65 -12.92
C VAL A 235 8.75 -22.99 -11.72
N VAL A 236 7.59 -22.40 -11.97
CA VAL A 236 6.78 -21.72 -10.97
C VAL A 236 5.56 -22.57 -10.71
N ARG A 237 5.31 -22.91 -9.44
CA ARG A 237 4.12 -23.65 -9.03
C ARG A 237 3.23 -22.75 -8.20
N ALA A 238 1.97 -22.63 -8.58
CA ALA A 238 0.96 -21.88 -7.86
C ALA A 238 -0.29 -22.72 -7.70
N SER A 239 -1.19 -22.29 -6.82
CA SER A 239 -2.51 -22.92 -6.68
C SER A 239 -3.27 -22.95 -8.02
N PRO A 240 -4.16 -23.94 -8.24
CA PRO A 240 -4.89 -24.06 -9.51
C PRO A 240 -5.72 -22.82 -9.88
N ASP A 241 -6.21 -22.07 -8.90
CA ASP A 241 -6.99 -20.85 -9.13
C ASP A 241 -6.14 -19.65 -9.59
N VAL A 242 -4.91 -19.49 -9.08
CA VAL A 242 -3.96 -18.48 -9.55
C VAL A 242 -3.44 -18.85 -10.93
N GLU A 243 -3.13 -20.11 -11.17
CA GLU A 243 -2.73 -20.62 -12.49
C GLU A 243 -3.82 -20.37 -13.54
N HIS A 244 -5.07 -20.71 -13.20
CA HIS A 244 -6.21 -20.46 -14.07
C HIS A 244 -6.43 -18.96 -14.32
N TRP A 245 -6.21 -18.11 -13.31
CA TRP A 245 -6.32 -16.65 -13.45
C TRP A 245 -5.37 -16.11 -14.52
N PHE A 246 -4.14 -16.64 -14.60
CA PHE A 246 -3.21 -16.33 -15.69
C PHE A 246 -3.76 -16.81 -17.03
N ARG A 247 -4.14 -18.09 -17.16
CA ARG A 247 -4.60 -18.67 -18.44
C ARG A 247 -5.85 -17.99 -19.01
N ALA A 248 -6.83 -17.65 -18.17
CA ALA A 248 -8.15 -17.26 -18.63
C ALA A 248 -8.18 -15.90 -19.35
N ARG A 249 -7.58 -14.86 -18.74
CA ARG A 249 -7.63 -13.48 -19.27
C ARG A 249 -6.34 -12.69 -19.11
N ASN A 250 -5.33 -13.27 -18.46
CA ASN A 250 -4.12 -12.54 -18.04
C ASN A 250 -2.84 -13.17 -18.60
N ALA A 251 -2.95 -14.03 -19.62
CA ALA A 251 -1.81 -14.73 -20.22
C ALA A 251 -0.78 -13.73 -20.80
N PHE A 252 -1.26 -12.57 -21.26
CA PHE A 252 -0.40 -11.48 -21.74
C PHE A 252 0.57 -10.96 -20.67
N LEU A 253 0.27 -11.08 -19.37
CA LEU A 253 1.19 -10.68 -18.31
C LEU A 253 2.38 -11.64 -18.25
N LEU A 254 2.13 -12.95 -18.29
CA LEU A 254 3.20 -13.96 -18.36
C LEU A 254 4.03 -13.81 -19.62
N GLU A 255 3.39 -13.53 -20.76
CA GLU A 255 4.13 -13.30 -22.01
C GLU A 255 5.03 -12.06 -21.92
N ARG A 256 4.55 -10.94 -21.34
CA ARG A 256 5.40 -9.76 -21.12
C ARG A 256 6.64 -10.08 -20.28
N ILE A 257 6.49 -10.91 -19.25
CA ILE A 257 7.64 -11.35 -18.44
C ILE A 257 8.55 -12.29 -19.23
N ARG A 258 7.99 -13.22 -20.01
CA ARG A 258 8.79 -14.12 -20.88
C ARG A 258 9.57 -13.37 -21.95
N GLU A 259 9.01 -12.28 -22.49
CA GLU A 259 9.68 -11.42 -23.47
C GLU A 259 10.78 -10.57 -22.82
N ARG A 260 10.57 -10.12 -21.58
CA ARG A 260 11.55 -9.30 -20.83
C ARG A 260 12.70 -10.11 -20.25
N LEU A 261 12.45 -11.36 -19.84
CA LEU A 261 13.43 -12.17 -19.14
C LEU A 261 14.23 -13.05 -20.12
N PRO A 262 15.55 -13.21 -19.91
CA PRO A 262 16.40 -14.03 -20.77
C PRO A 262 16.24 -15.54 -20.52
N VAL A 263 15.38 -15.94 -19.57
CA VAL A 263 15.21 -17.33 -19.13
C VAL A 263 13.80 -17.83 -19.45
N ARG A 264 13.69 -19.13 -19.75
CA ARG A 264 12.39 -19.78 -19.94
C ARG A 264 11.66 -19.88 -18.59
N VAL A 265 10.40 -19.44 -18.54
CA VAL A 265 9.53 -19.55 -17.34
C VAL A 265 8.31 -20.40 -17.65
N VAL A 266 8.15 -21.50 -16.90
CA VAL A 266 6.99 -22.41 -16.97
C VAL A 266 6.15 -22.24 -15.71
N LEU A 267 4.84 -22.03 -15.88
CA LEU A 267 3.88 -21.98 -14.78
C LEU A 267 3.09 -23.29 -14.73
N GLU A 268 3.08 -23.94 -13.58
CA GLU A 268 2.38 -25.19 -13.28
C GLU A 268 1.37 -25.00 -12.15
N ALA A 269 0.24 -25.70 -12.23
CA ALA A 269 -0.73 -25.77 -11.13
C ALA A 269 -0.29 -26.85 -10.14
N ASP A 270 -0.26 -26.52 -8.86
CA ASP A 270 -0.01 -27.45 -7.76
C ASP A 270 -1.20 -27.44 -6.79
N PRO A 271 -2.04 -28.49 -6.81
CA PRO A 271 -3.22 -28.59 -5.93
C PRO A 271 -2.91 -28.64 -4.44
N SER A 272 -1.65 -28.90 -4.03
CA SER A 272 -1.25 -28.90 -2.63
C SER A 272 -1.05 -27.49 -2.05
N LEU A 273 -0.95 -26.47 -2.91
CA LEU A 273 -0.72 -25.08 -2.51
C LEU A 273 -2.04 -24.35 -2.26
N THR A 274 -2.10 -23.62 -1.15
CA THR A 274 -3.16 -22.63 -0.92
C THR A 274 -2.96 -21.41 -1.82
N ARG A 275 -4.01 -20.60 -2.02
CA ARG A 275 -3.97 -19.45 -2.94
C ARG A 275 -2.79 -18.53 -2.73
N GLU A 276 -2.43 -18.24 -1.49
CA GLU A 276 -1.39 -17.26 -1.15
C GLU A 276 0.02 -17.87 -1.15
N ARG A 277 0.17 -19.13 -1.58
CA ARG A 277 1.44 -19.84 -1.63
C ARG A 277 1.79 -20.18 -3.08
N PHE A 278 3.05 -19.92 -3.42
CA PHE A 278 3.67 -20.38 -4.65
C PHE A 278 5.11 -20.80 -4.36
N THR A 279 5.70 -21.60 -5.25
CA THR A 279 7.11 -21.97 -5.19
C THR A 279 7.79 -21.70 -6.52
N ILE A 280 9.06 -21.32 -6.47
CA ILE A 280 9.89 -21.12 -7.65
C ILE A 280 11.06 -22.09 -7.52
N GLY A 281 11.27 -22.90 -8.55
CA GLY A 281 12.41 -23.78 -8.68
C GLY A 281 13.03 -23.66 -10.07
N TYR A 282 14.10 -24.41 -10.28
CA TYR A 282 14.75 -24.47 -11.59
C TYR A 282 14.25 -25.69 -12.38
N LEU A 283 14.05 -25.51 -13.68
CA LEU A 283 13.87 -26.65 -14.58
C LEU A 283 15.16 -27.48 -14.59
N LYS A 284 15.00 -28.80 -14.58
CA LYS A 284 16.10 -29.75 -14.75
C LYS A 284 16.58 -29.77 -16.20
#